data_AF-A0A962AWG2-F1
#
_entry.id   AF-A0A962AWG2-F1
#
_cell.length_a   1.000
_cell.length_b   1.000
_cell.length_c   1.000
_cell.angle_alpha   90.00
_cell.angle_beta   90.00
_cell.angle_gamma   90.00
#
_symmetry.space_group_name_H-M   'P 1'
#
loop_
_entity.id
_entity.type
_entity.pdbx_description
1 polymer ?
#
loop_
_entity_poly.entity_id
_entity_poly.type
_entity_poly.pdbx_seq_one_letter_code
_entity_poly.pdbx_strand_id
1 'polypeptide(L)'
;MPLFPRQPPRASARYQIPDQVFAAMKTYGEATKFILAALETGGYVERSFFSTEAGGVAMVTRLERINDDGTPAPAAARWALKLPPDGAVSEAIAFLRGLFFIEPGHYRTIVFILQDQPFAQDDKPASEPQARAWISRGANIISPDVGQKSYAGAHCTALIYEFASDGASVKLVDGGLTGKEHLARSGLLAALEPAR
;
A
#
# COMPACT_ATOMS: atom_id res chain seq x y z
N MET A 1 4.77 -15.11 -7.42
CA MET A 1 4.97 -14.08 -6.37
C MET A 1 4.60 -14.68 -5.01
N PRO A 2 5.06 -14.13 -3.87
CA PRO A 2 4.54 -14.55 -2.56
C PRO A 2 3.03 -14.34 -2.46
N LEU A 3 2.36 -15.13 -1.63
CA LEU A 3 0.93 -14.99 -1.38
C LEU A 3 0.65 -13.87 -0.37
N PHE A 4 -0.34 -13.05 -0.66
CA PHE A 4 -0.94 -12.14 0.32
C PHE A 4 -1.85 -12.94 1.26
N PRO A 5 -2.00 -12.55 2.55
CA PRO A 5 -2.89 -13.26 3.46
C PRO A 5 -4.32 -13.38 2.92
N ARG A 6 -4.90 -14.59 2.96
CA ARG A 6 -6.29 -14.85 2.56
C ARG A 6 -7.28 -13.95 3.30
N GLN A 7 -7.05 -13.78 4.59
CA GLN A 7 -7.75 -12.83 5.45
C GLN A 7 -6.75 -11.76 5.85
N PRO A 8 -6.71 -10.62 5.13
CA PRO A 8 -5.85 -9.51 5.51
C PRO A 8 -6.21 -9.05 6.93
N PRO A 9 -5.24 -8.65 7.77
CA PRO A 9 -5.54 -8.05 9.06
C PRO A 9 -6.51 -6.86 8.93
N ARG A 10 -7.19 -6.52 10.01
CA ARG A 10 -8.07 -5.35 10.07
C ARG A 10 -7.28 -4.10 9.68
N ALA A 11 -7.79 -3.40 8.68
CA ALA A 11 -7.26 -2.12 8.22
C ALA A 11 -7.94 -1.00 9.00
N SER A 12 -7.27 0.14 9.16
CA SER A 12 -7.83 1.34 9.78
C SER A 12 -9.02 1.86 8.98
N ALA A 13 -8.92 1.80 7.65
CA ALA A 13 -10.01 2.13 6.75
C ALA A 13 -9.91 1.32 5.45
N ARG A 14 -11.01 1.27 4.68
CA ARG A 14 -11.03 0.69 3.34
C ARG A 14 -11.88 1.52 2.40
N TYR A 15 -11.59 1.43 1.11
CA TYR A 15 -12.38 2.05 0.05
C TYR A 15 -12.34 1.18 -1.21
N GLN A 16 -13.51 0.84 -1.75
CA GLN A 16 -13.61 0.26 -3.07
C GLN A 16 -13.54 1.38 -4.09
N ILE A 17 -12.50 1.35 -4.94
CA ILE A 17 -12.35 2.31 -6.02
C ILE A 17 -13.43 2.00 -7.07
N PRO A 18 -14.16 3.00 -7.60
CA PRO A 18 -15.22 2.76 -8.57
C PRO A 18 -14.72 1.98 -9.79
N ASP A 19 -15.43 0.92 -10.18
CA ASP A 19 -15.02 0.06 -11.31
C ASP A 19 -14.87 0.83 -12.63
N GLN A 20 -15.60 1.94 -12.78
CA GLN A 20 -15.51 2.87 -13.91
C GLN A 20 -14.08 3.41 -14.15
N VAL A 21 -13.27 3.52 -13.09
CA VAL A 21 -11.86 3.91 -13.15
C VAL A 21 -11.02 2.91 -13.94
N PHE A 22 -11.37 1.62 -13.85
CA PHE A 22 -10.64 0.52 -14.48
C PHE A 22 -11.34 -0.03 -15.73
N ALA A 23 -12.39 0.62 -16.22
CA ALA A 23 -13.23 0.11 -17.32
C ALA A 23 -12.47 -0.19 -18.62
N ALA A 24 -11.34 0.48 -18.87
CA ALA A 24 -10.51 0.26 -20.05
C ALA A 24 -9.47 -0.87 -19.87
N MET A 25 -9.30 -1.38 -18.65
CA MET A 25 -8.27 -2.37 -18.32
C MET A 25 -8.76 -3.77 -18.66
N LYS A 26 -7.99 -4.49 -19.46
CA LYS A 26 -8.29 -5.86 -19.89
C LYS A 26 -7.63 -6.90 -19.00
N THR A 27 -6.50 -6.56 -18.41
CA THR A 27 -5.69 -7.49 -17.62
C THR A 27 -5.26 -6.90 -16.28
N TYR A 28 -4.94 -7.76 -15.30
CA TYR A 28 -4.35 -7.29 -14.04
C TYR A 28 -3.04 -6.52 -14.27
N GLY A 29 -2.27 -6.88 -15.30
CA GLY A 29 -1.06 -6.14 -15.69
C GLY A 29 -1.35 -4.71 -16.13
N GLU A 30 -2.43 -4.47 -16.88
CA GLU A 30 -2.86 -3.13 -17.27
C GLU A 30 -3.40 -2.34 -16.06
N ALA A 31 -4.30 -2.96 -15.27
CA ALA A 31 -4.87 -2.32 -14.09
C ALA A 31 -3.81 -1.95 -13.06
N THR A 32 -2.83 -2.81 -12.82
CA THR A 32 -1.70 -2.48 -11.94
C THR A 32 -0.90 -1.32 -12.51
N LYS A 33 -0.47 -1.38 -13.79
CA LYS A 33 0.26 -0.27 -14.44
C LYS A 33 -0.45 1.08 -14.34
N PHE A 34 -1.78 1.09 -14.44
CA PHE A 34 -2.57 2.29 -14.23
C PHE A 34 -2.39 2.85 -12.80
N ILE A 35 -2.49 2.01 -11.78
CA ILE A 35 -2.24 2.43 -10.39
C ILE A 35 -0.77 2.84 -10.20
N LEU A 36 0.19 2.16 -10.84
CA LEU A 36 1.61 2.52 -10.80
C LEU A 36 1.84 3.95 -11.30
N ALA A 37 1.21 4.32 -12.41
CA ALA A 37 1.29 5.69 -12.95
C ALA A 37 0.71 6.71 -11.96
N ALA A 38 -0.44 6.42 -11.36
CA ALA A 38 -1.04 7.28 -10.34
C ALA A 38 -0.13 7.42 -9.10
N LEU A 39 0.44 6.32 -8.63
CA LEU A 39 1.41 6.28 -7.53
C LEU A 39 2.64 7.14 -7.83
N GLU A 40 3.18 7.05 -9.04
CA GLU A 40 4.35 7.82 -9.47
C GLU A 40 4.07 9.33 -9.47
N THR A 41 2.89 9.77 -9.93
CA THR A 41 2.49 11.19 -9.83
C THR A 41 2.38 11.67 -8.38
N GLY A 42 2.01 10.78 -7.46
CA GLY A 42 1.95 11.04 -6.03
C GLY A 42 3.30 10.93 -5.31
N GLY A 43 4.39 10.55 -6.01
CA GLY A 43 5.73 10.35 -5.44
C GLY A 43 6.00 8.98 -4.83
N TYR A 44 5.06 8.03 -4.96
CA TYR A 44 5.22 6.65 -4.48
C TYR A 44 6.00 5.82 -5.51
N VAL A 45 7.32 5.75 -5.33
CA VAL A 45 8.21 5.02 -6.25
C VAL A 45 8.50 3.57 -5.82
N GLU A 46 8.35 3.26 -4.53
CA GLU A 46 8.58 1.92 -3.99
C GLU A 46 7.26 1.20 -3.71
N ARG A 47 7.18 -0.05 -4.17
CA ARG A 47 6.01 -0.93 -4.04
C ARG A 47 6.41 -2.40 -4.08
N SER A 48 5.55 -3.23 -3.51
CA SER A 48 5.75 -4.67 -3.43
C SER A 48 4.49 -5.41 -3.88
N PHE A 49 4.66 -6.46 -4.66
CA PHE A 49 3.58 -7.24 -5.26
C PHE A 49 3.44 -8.62 -4.61
N PHE A 50 2.19 -9.06 -4.47
CA PHE A 50 1.78 -10.36 -3.98
C PHE A 50 0.68 -10.93 -4.88
N SER A 51 0.61 -12.25 -4.95
CA SER A 51 -0.54 -12.95 -5.52
C SER A 51 -1.62 -13.09 -4.46
N THR A 52 -2.89 -12.98 -4.83
CA THR A 52 -3.99 -13.42 -3.97
C THR A 52 -4.32 -14.88 -4.25
N GLU A 53 -4.91 -15.60 -3.28
CA GLU A 53 -5.34 -16.99 -3.51
C GLU A 53 -6.45 -17.10 -4.56
N ALA A 54 -7.26 -16.05 -4.73
CA ALA A 54 -8.24 -15.93 -5.81
C ALA A 54 -7.59 -15.74 -7.20
N GLY A 55 -6.25 -15.68 -7.26
CA GLY A 55 -5.51 -15.54 -8.50
C GLY A 55 -5.37 -14.10 -8.99
N GLY A 56 -5.73 -13.12 -8.17
CA GLY A 56 -5.53 -11.69 -8.39
C GLY A 56 -4.20 -11.17 -7.85
N VAL A 57 -4.15 -9.85 -7.60
CA VAL A 57 -2.93 -9.14 -7.18
C VAL A 57 -3.20 -8.31 -5.94
N ALA A 58 -2.27 -8.34 -4.99
CA ALA A 58 -2.17 -7.32 -3.96
C ALA A 58 -0.89 -6.49 -4.18
N MET A 59 -1.03 -5.18 -4.21
CA MET A 59 0.07 -4.23 -4.37
C MET A 59 0.16 -3.35 -3.13
N VAL A 60 1.32 -3.39 -2.48
CA VAL A 60 1.59 -2.70 -1.22
C VAL A 60 2.49 -1.51 -1.50
N THR A 61 2.06 -0.31 -1.08
CA THR A 61 2.93 0.87 -1.16
C THR A 61 3.99 0.83 -0.08
N ARG A 62 5.11 1.52 -0.32
CA ARG A 62 5.99 1.96 0.76
C ARG A 62 5.23 2.66 1.89
N LEU A 63 5.90 2.73 3.04
CA LEU A 63 5.45 3.47 4.20
C LEU A 63 5.58 4.97 3.97
N GLU A 64 4.51 5.70 4.27
CA GLU A 64 4.42 7.15 4.14
C GLU A 64 4.14 7.78 5.50
N ARG A 65 4.88 8.83 5.84
CA ARG A 65 4.56 9.71 6.97
C ARG A 65 3.50 10.70 6.57
N ILE A 66 2.49 10.84 7.41
CA ILE A 66 1.36 11.75 7.23
C ILE A 66 1.28 12.71 8.41
N ASN A 67 0.66 13.86 8.19
CA ASN A 67 0.23 14.74 9.27
C ASN A 67 -1.09 14.21 9.88
N ASP A 68 -1.52 14.77 11.01
CA ASP A 68 -2.76 14.36 11.70
C ASP A 68 -4.01 14.54 10.81
N ASP A 69 -3.93 15.45 9.84
CA ASP A 69 -4.97 15.65 8.85
C ASP A 69 -4.89 14.64 7.70
N GLY A 70 -3.97 13.67 7.67
CA GLY A 70 -3.82 12.68 6.61
C GLY A 70 -3.20 13.17 5.30
N THR A 71 -2.77 14.44 5.24
CA THR A 71 -1.91 14.92 4.15
C THR A 71 -0.49 14.36 4.31
N PRO A 72 0.28 14.20 3.22
CA PRO A 72 1.66 13.79 3.33
C PRO A 72 2.50 14.79 4.13
N ALA A 73 3.41 14.27 4.96
CA ALA A 73 4.43 15.13 5.57
C ALA A 73 5.31 15.78 4.47
N PRO A 74 6.06 16.86 4.78
CA PRO A 74 6.94 17.52 3.82
C PRO A 74 7.93 16.55 3.17
N ALA A 75 8.29 16.76 1.90
CA ALA A 75 9.02 15.79 1.07
C ALA A 75 10.29 15.20 1.72
N ALA A 76 11.03 16.00 2.50
CA ALA A 76 12.24 15.55 3.20
C ALA A 76 11.97 14.53 4.34
N ALA A 77 10.77 14.51 4.90
CA ALA A 77 10.35 13.67 6.03
C ALA A 77 9.18 12.72 5.72
N ARG A 78 8.53 12.90 4.55
CA ARG A 78 7.40 12.09 4.05
C ARG A 78 7.72 10.61 3.98
N TRP A 79 8.95 10.34 3.64
CA TRP A 79 9.46 9.03 3.31
C TRP A 79 10.31 8.59 4.48
N ALA A 80 9.84 7.60 5.24
CA ALA A 80 10.52 7.07 6.41
C ALA A 80 11.83 6.36 5.98
N LEU A 81 12.85 7.14 5.67
CA LEU A 81 14.13 6.69 5.14
C LEU A 81 15.21 7.73 5.49
N LYS A 82 16.03 7.41 6.49
CA LYS A 82 17.44 7.81 6.47
C LYS A 82 18.22 6.56 6.09
N LEU A 83 18.84 6.57 4.91
CA LEU A 83 19.92 5.60 4.64
C LEU A 83 21.05 5.88 5.66
N PRO A 84 21.66 4.85 6.26
CA PRO A 84 22.96 5.01 6.87
C PRO A 84 23.94 5.56 5.81
N PRO A 85 24.82 6.50 6.17
CA PRO A 85 25.74 7.14 5.21
C PRO A 85 26.69 6.18 4.48
N ASP A 86 26.80 4.92 4.92
CA ASP A 86 27.97 4.08 4.61
C ASP A 86 27.70 2.93 3.62
N GLY A 87 26.48 2.83 3.05
CA GLY A 87 26.22 2.08 1.80
C GLY A 87 26.48 0.57 1.81
N ALA A 88 26.66 -0.08 2.96
CA ALA A 88 26.97 -1.51 3.02
C ALA A 88 25.74 -2.40 2.74
N VAL A 89 25.89 -3.43 1.91
CA VAL A 89 24.82 -4.36 1.49
C VAL A 89 24.24 -5.17 2.67
N SER A 90 25.05 -5.42 3.72
CA SER A 90 24.59 -6.01 4.99
C SER A 90 23.65 -5.08 5.77
N GLU A 91 23.74 -3.77 5.55
CA GLU A 91 22.88 -2.77 6.17
C GLU A 91 21.59 -2.53 5.38
N ALA A 92 21.46 -2.96 4.12
CA ALA A 92 20.17 -2.90 3.42
C ALA A 92 19.08 -3.72 4.16
N ILE A 93 19.47 -4.85 4.79
CA ILE A 93 18.59 -5.66 5.65
C ILE A 93 18.35 -4.97 7.01
N ALA A 94 19.32 -4.22 7.55
CA ALA A 94 19.15 -3.43 8.78
C ALA A 94 18.37 -2.11 8.56
N PHE A 95 18.45 -1.54 7.37
CA PHE A 95 17.66 -0.42 6.86
C PHE A 95 16.20 -0.82 6.73
N LEU A 96 15.93 -2.06 6.26
CA LEU A 96 14.61 -2.68 6.36
C LEU A 96 14.17 -2.91 7.81
N ARG A 97 15.09 -3.00 8.81
CA ARG A 97 14.78 -2.96 10.27
C ARG A 97 14.56 -1.53 10.79
N GLY A 98 15.14 -0.51 10.16
CA GLY A 98 14.92 0.91 10.46
C GLY A 98 13.70 1.56 9.80
N LEU A 99 13.04 0.89 8.84
CA LEU A 99 11.87 1.41 8.14
C LEU A 99 10.64 1.70 9.02
N PHE A 100 10.56 1.13 10.23
CA PHE A 100 9.45 1.41 11.13
C PHE A 100 9.92 2.30 12.28
N PHE A 101 9.53 3.56 12.11
CA PHE A 101 9.15 4.55 13.13
C PHE A 101 10.05 4.72 14.35
N ILE A 102 11.31 5.08 14.10
CA ILE A 102 12.21 5.66 15.11
C ILE A 102 11.73 7.08 15.49
N GLU A 103 11.04 7.77 14.58
CA GLU A 103 10.49 9.10 14.84
C GLU A 103 9.02 8.99 15.24
N PRO A 104 8.58 9.73 16.28
CA PRO A 104 7.17 9.86 16.61
C PRO A 104 6.37 10.45 15.45
N GLY A 105 5.15 9.95 15.24
CA GLY A 105 4.23 10.48 14.24
C GLY A 105 3.25 9.46 13.67
N HIS A 106 2.50 9.93 12.66
CA HIS A 106 1.51 9.15 11.95
C HIS A 106 2.05 8.67 10.61
N TYR A 107 1.69 7.45 10.25
CA TYR A 107 2.16 6.81 9.05
C TYR A 107 1.10 5.94 8.43
N ARG A 108 1.15 5.76 7.11
CA ARG A 108 0.27 4.83 6.40
C ARG A 108 1.01 3.98 5.39
N THR A 109 0.49 2.78 5.18
CA THR A 109 0.70 2.01 3.95
C THR A 109 -0.66 1.71 3.33
N ILE A 110 -0.69 1.68 2.00
CA ILE A 110 -1.89 1.43 1.22
C ILE A 110 -1.70 0.10 0.50
N VAL A 111 -2.66 -0.80 0.67
CA VAL A 111 -2.69 -2.07 -0.06
C VAL A 111 -3.83 -2.04 -1.04
N PHE A 112 -3.53 -2.07 -2.32
CA PHE A 112 -4.51 -2.23 -3.38
C PHE A 112 -4.69 -3.72 -3.67
N ILE A 113 -5.88 -4.24 -3.41
CA ILE A 113 -6.26 -5.62 -3.72
C ILE A 113 -7.14 -5.59 -4.97
N LEU A 114 -6.67 -6.29 -6.01
CA LEU A 114 -7.33 -6.44 -7.30
C LEU A 114 -7.72 -7.91 -7.45
N GLN A 115 -9.02 -8.22 -7.41
CA GLN A 115 -9.54 -9.57 -7.64
C GLN A 115 -11.05 -9.57 -7.92
N ASP A 116 -11.55 -10.67 -8.47
CA ASP A 116 -12.96 -10.92 -8.83
C ASP A 116 -13.78 -11.63 -7.75
N GLN A 117 -13.12 -12.11 -6.70
CA GLN A 117 -13.76 -12.74 -5.54
C GLN A 117 -13.78 -11.79 -4.33
N PRO A 118 -14.84 -11.80 -3.51
CA PRO A 118 -14.84 -11.06 -2.26
C PRO A 118 -13.81 -11.63 -1.28
N PHE A 119 -13.34 -10.78 -0.36
CA PHE A 119 -12.53 -11.20 0.78
C PHE A 119 -13.05 -10.54 2.07
N ALA A 120 -12.78 -11.19 3.19
CA ALA A 120 -13.02 -10.65 4.53
C ALA A 120 -11.68 -10.34 5.21
N GLN A 121 -11.68 -9.36 6.10
CA GLN A 121 -10.53 -9.08 6.96
C GLN A 121 -10.63 -9.89 8.26
N ASP A 122 -9.47 -10.21 8.83
CA ASP A 122 -9.40 -10.67 10.22
C ASP A 122 -9.83 -9.52 11.15
N ASP A 123 -10.40 -9.84 12.31
CA ASP A 123 -10.74 -8.86 13.34
C ASP A 123 -9.49 -8.27 14.01
N LYS A 124 -8.34 -8.96 13.90
CA LYS A 124 -7.07 -8.53 14.47
C LYS A 124 -6.42 -7.43 13.63
N PRO A 125 -5.96 -6.33 14.24
CA PRO A 125 -5.22 -5.29 13.54
C PRO A 125 -3.87 -5.80 13.03
N ALA A 126 -3.35 -5.20 11.96
CA ALA A 126 -2.01 -5.49 11.48
C ALA A 126 -0.96 -5.14 12.54
N SER A 127 -0.05 -6.08 12.80
CA SER A 127 1.13 -5.82 13.62
C SER A 127 2.25 -5.16 12.80
N GLU A 128 3.15 -4.44 13.47
CA GLU A 128 4.33 -3.83 12.84
C GLU A 128 5.19 -4.86 12.07
N PRO A 129 5.51 -6.07 12.60
CA PRO A 129 6.26 -7.07 11.86
C PRO A 129 5.55 -7.53 10.58
N GLN A 130 4.21 -7.62 10.59
CA GLN A 130 3.44 -7.99 9.40
C GLN A 130 3.51 -6.89 8.33
N ALA A 131 3.29 -5.63 8.70
CA ALA A 131 3.39 -4.50 7.77
C ALA A 131 4.80 -4.42 7.15
N ARG A 132 5.83 -4.65 7.96
CA ARG A 132 7.23 -4.70 7.50
C ARG A 132 7.50 -5.83 6.53
N ALA A 133 6.94 -7.01 6.78
CA ALA A 133 7.05 -8.14 5.89
C ALA A 133 6.40 -7.85 4.52
N TRP A 134 5.28 -7.13 4.48
CA TRP A 134 4.63 -6.77 3.22
C TRP A 134 5.50 -5.87 2.34
N ILE A 135 6.17 -4.88 2.95
CA ILE A 135 7.07 -3.97 2.24
C ILE A 135 8.33 -4.72 1.77
N SER A 136 8.94 -5.53 2.64
CA SER A 136 10.26 -6.12 2.37
C SER A 136 10.26 -7.44 1.59
N ARG A 137 9.18 -8.23 1.66
CA ARG A 137 9.17 -9.61 1.11
C ARG A 137 8.38 -9.76 -0.18
N GLY A 138 7.63 -8.75 -0.61
CA GLY A 138 6.88 -8.83 -1.86
C GLY A 138 7.79 -8.80 -3.09
N ALA A 139 7.26 -9.23 -4.23
CA ALA A 139 7.98 -9.16 -5.49
C ALA A 139 8.09 -7.71 -5.96
N ASN A 140 9.18 -7.36 -6.66
CA ASN A 140 9.37 -6.03 -7.23
C ASN A 140 8.53 -5.78 -8.49
N ILE A 141 8.09 -6.84 -9.16
CA ILE A 141 7.23 -6.80 -10.35
C ILE A 141 6.12 -7.84 -10.26
N ILE A 142 5.01 -7.58 -10.97
CA ILE A 142 3.97 -8.57 -11.18
C ILE A 142 4.51 -9.75 -12.01
N SER A 143 4.17 -10.98 -11.62
CA SER A 143 4.56 -12.14 -12.41
C SER A 143 3.72 -12.25 -13.70
N PRO A 144 4.30 -12.68 -14.84
CA PRO A 144 3.59 -12.71 -16.12
C PRO A 144 2.29 -13.52 -16.11
N ASP A 145 2.26 -14.63 -15.38
CA ASP A 145 1.11 -15.53 -15.23
C ASP A 145 -0.09 -14.85 -14.57
N VAL A 146 0.13 -13.94 -13.62
CA VAL A 146 -0.94 -13.14 -13.01
C VAL A 146 -1.26 -11.93 -13.86
N GLY A 147 -0.23 -11.27 -14.39
CA GLY A 147 -0.38 -10.06 -15.19
C GLY A 147 -1.17 -10.24 -16.49
N GLN A 148 -1.16 -11.45 -17.08
CA GLN A 148 -1.90 -11.77 -18.29
C GLN A 148 -3.36 -12.19 -18.05
N LYS A 149 -3.76 -12.46 -16.79
CA LYS A 149 -5.15 -12.83 -16.48
C LYS A 149 -6.10 -11.68 -16.75
N SER A 150 -7.32 -12.03 -17.14
CA SER A 150 -8.41 -11.09 -17.37
C SER A 150 -8.74 -10.29 -16.11
N TYR A 151 -8.97 -8.99 -16.27
CA TYR A 151 -9.49 -8.10 -15.22
C TYR A 151 -11.04 -8.01 -15.22
N ALA A 152 -11.71 -8.71 -16.14
CA ALA A 152 -13.16 -8.66 -16.24
C ALA A 152 -13.83 -9.17 -14.94
N GLY A 153 -14.73 -8.37 -14.38
CA GLY A 153 -15.42 -8.69 -13.12
C GLY A 153 -14.56 -8.49 -11.86
N ALA A 154 -13.31 -8.05 -12.00
CA ALA A 154 -12.45 -7.74 -10.86
C ALA A 154 -12.76 -6.35 -10.28
N HIS A 155 -12.56 -6.22 -8.98
CA HIS A 155 -12.71 -4.99 -8.23
C HIS A 155 -11.36 -4.58 -7.63
N CYS A 156 -11.17 -3.26 -7.44
CA CYS A 156 -10.02 -2.73 -6.72
C CYS A 156 -10.44 -2.18 -5.36
N THR A 157 -9.95 -2.80 -4.29
CA THR A 157 -10.14 -2.33 -2.92
C THR A 157 -8.82 -1.81 -2.36
N ALA A 158 -8.81 -0.55 -1.91
CA ALA A 158 -7.72 0.01 -1.13
C ALA A 158 -7.95 -0.26 0.36
N LEU A 159 -7.01 -0.95 1.00
CA LEU A 159 -6.93 -1.09 2.44
C LEU A 159 -5.87 -0.10 2.97
N ILE A 160 -6.26 0.72 3.94
CA ILE A 160 -5.38 1.70 4.57
C ILE A 160 -5.00 1.20 5.95
N TYR A 161 -3.71 1.02 6.17
CA TYR A 161 -3.18 0.70 7.49
C TYR A 161 -2.47 1.95 8.01
N GLU A 162 -3.11 2.63 8.97
CA GLU A 162 -2.54 3.77 9.66
C GLU A 162 -1.90 3.33 10.97
N PHE A 163 -0.68 3.80 11.20
CA PHE A 163 0.10 3.52 12.39
C PHE A 163 0.48 4.83 13.08
N ALA A 164 0.35 4.84 14.41
CA ALA A 164 0.98 5.84 15.26
C ALA A 164 2.23 5.25 15.90
N SER A 165 3.30 6.04 15.93
CA SER A 165 4.51 5.74 16.68
C SER A 165 4.79 6.80 17.73
N ASP A 166 5.22 6.36 18.90
CA ASP A 166 5.76 7.21 19.97
C ASP A 166 7.31 7.21 19.99
N GLY A 167 7.95 6.59 18.98
CA GLY A 167 9.40 6.40 18.89
C GLY A 167 9.94 5.16 19.62
N ALA A 168 9.09 4.46 20.39
CA ALA A 168 9.44 3.20 21.06
C ALA A 168 8.54 2.03 20.62
N SER A 169 7.29 2.32 20.28
CA SER A 169 6.27 1.34 19.90
C SER A 169 5.42 1.85 18.76
N VAL A 170 4.86 0.88 18.02
CA VAL A 170 4.05 1.12 16.84
C VAL A 170 2.71 0.46 17.03
N LYS A 171 1.63 1.22 16.84
CA LYS A 171 0.27 0.70 16.97
C LYS A 171 -0.55 1.08 15.75
N LEU A 172 -1.31 0.11 15.23
CA LEU A 172 -2.36 0.42 14.27
C LEU A 172 -3.40 1.28 14.99
N VAL A 173 -3.83 2.36 14.35
CA VAL A 173 -4.88 3.24 14.87
C VAL A 173 -6.13 3.11 14.02
N ASP A 174 -7.30 3.17 14.67
CA ASP A 174 -8.56 3.37 13.98
C ASP A 174 -8.62 4.88 13.65
N GLY A 175 -7.99 5.25 12.54
CA GLY A 175 -7.88 6.64 12.11
C GLY A 175 -9.26 7.29 11.92
N GLY A 176 -9.36 8.59 12.15
CA GLY A 176 -10.62 9.33 11.98
C GLY A 176 -11.03 9.56 10.52
N LEU A 177 -10.21 9.12 9.57
CA LEU A 177 -10.42 9.32 8.14
C LEU A 177 -10.97 8.05 7.48
N THR A 178 -11.90 8.23 6.56
CA THR A 178 -12.35 7.17 5.67
C THR A 178 -11.26 6.80 4.65
N GLY A 179 -11.37 5.62 4.04
CA GLY A 179 -10.43 5.19 3.01
C GLY A 179 -10.39 6.14 1.82
N LYS A 180 -11.54 6.71 1.45
CA LYS A 180 -11.63 7.72 0.38
C LYS A 180 -10.88 9.01 0.76
N GLU A 181 -11.02 9.48 1.99
CA GLU A 181 -10.31 10.66 2.47
C GLU A 181 -8.80 10.44 2.50
N HIS A 182 -8.32 9.28 2.92
CA HIS A 182 -6.88 8.97 2.83
C HIS A 182 -6.36 9.05 1.40
N LEU A 183 -7.08 8.47 0.43
CA LEU A 183 -6.70 8.55 -0.98
C LEU A 183 -6.79 9.98 -1.53
N ALA A 184 -7.78 10.76 -1.10
CA ALA A 184 -7.92 12.16 -1.52
C ALA A 184 -6.77 13.00 -0.98
N ARG A 185 -6.48 12.90 0.31
CA ARG A 185 -5.45 13.70 0.98
C ARG A 185 -4.03 13.30 0.59
N SER A 186 -3.81 12.06 0.13
CA SER A 186 -2.55 11.64 -0.48
C SER A 186 -2.32 12.19 -1.90
N GLY A 187 -3.36 12.75 -2.52
CA GLY A 187 -3.37 13.11 -3.94
C GLY A 187 -3.62 11.92 -4.88
N LEU A 188 -3.68 10.68 -4.39
CA LEU A 188 -3.87 9.49 -5.23
C LEU A 188 -5.26 9.42 -5.84
N LEU A 189 -6.30 9.89 -5.14
CA LEU A 189 -7.66 9.85 -5.68
C LEU A 189 -7.77 10.72 -6.94
N ALA A 190 -7.18 11.91 -6.94
CA ALA A 190 -7.16 12.78 -8.12
C ALA A 190 -6.38 12.18 -9.30
N ALA A 191 -5.32 11.40 -9.02
CA ALA A 191 -4.54 10.72 -10.04
C ALA A 191 -5.25 9.47 -10.61
N LEU A 192 -6.05 8.78 -9.79
CA LEU A 192 -6.86 7.63 -10.19
C LEU A 192 -8.18 8.03 -10.86
N GLU A 193 -8.73 9.17 -10.47
CA GLU A 193 -9.96 9.76 -11.02
C GLU A 193 -9.63 11.11 -11.68
N PRO A 194 -8.80 11.14 -12.74
CA PRO A 194 -8.50 12.40 -13.41
C PRO A 194 -9.81 12.99 -13.94
N ALA A 195 -10.02 14.29 -13.68
CA ALA A 195 -11.19 15.01 -14.17
C ALA A 195 -11.30 14.80 -15.68
N ARG A 196 -12.43 14.24 -16.12
CA ARG A 196 -12.75 14.04 -17.55
C ARG A 196 -13.10 15.35 -18.21
#